data_AF-P71388-F1
#
_entry.id   AF-P71388-F1
#
_cell.length_a   1.000
_cell.length_b   1.000
_cell.length_c   1.000
_cell.angle_alpha   90.00
_cell.angle_beta   90.00
_cell.angle_gamma   90.00
#
_symmetry.space_group_name_H-M   'P 1'
#
loop_
_entity.id
_entity.type
_entity.pdbx_description
1 polymer ?
#
loop_
_entity_poly.entity_id
_entity_poly.type
_entity_poly.pdbx_seq_one_letter_code
_entity_poly.pdbx_strand_id
1 'polypeptide(L)' 'MAHYFGGKSFYLPAGDKIKEALRDAQIYQEFNGKNVPDLIKKYRLSESTIYAILRNQRTLQRKRHQMDFNFS' A
#
# COMPACT_ATOMS: atom_id res chain seq x y z
N MET A 1 3.55 27.52 15.17
CA MET A 1 3.49 26.68 13.95
C MET A 1 3.05 25.29 14.37
N ALA A 2 1.77 24.98 14.14
CA ALA A 2 1.18 23.69 14.43
C ALA A 2 1.72 22.62 13.47
N HIS A 3 1.49 21.34 13.78
CA HIS A 3 1.86 20.13 13.03
C HIS A 3 3.15 19.42 13.46
N TYR A 4 3.42 19.33 14.77
CA TYR A 4 4.29 18.27 15.31
C TYR A 4 3.68 17.62 16.55
N PHE A 5 2.60 16.85 16.38
CA PHE A 5 2.17 15.84 17.35
C PHE A 5 1.40 14.74 16.59
N GLY A 6 1.85 13.49 16.50
CA GLY A 6 3.02 12.87 17.08
C GLY A 6 3.18 11.44 16.58
N GLY A 7 4.41 11.11 16.16
CA GLY A 7 5.23 10.07 16.78
C GLY A 7 4.61 8.75 17.24
N LYS A 8 3.63 8.18 16.56
CA LYS A 8 3.22 6.79 16.81
C LYS A 8 3.71 5.86 15.69
N SER A 9 5.03 5.84 15.46
CA SER A 9 5.66 4.62 14.95
C SER A 9 5.68 3.61 16.08
N PHE A 10 4.57 2.93 16.34
CA PHE A 10 4.59 1.74 17.18
C PHE A 10 5.38 0.67 16.41
N TYR A 11 6.69 0.65 16.59
CA TYR A 11 7.57 -0.40 16.06
C TYR A 11 7.37 -1.67 16.89
N LEU A 12 6.27 -2.38 16.65
CA LEU A 12 6.16 -3.77 17.05
C LEU A 12 7.08 -4.60 16.12
N PRO A 13 7.58 -5.78 16.53
CA PRO A 13 8.46 -6.65 15.73
C PRO A 13 7.90 -7.02 14.33
N ALA A 14 6.63 -6.68 14.06
CA ALA A 14 6.05 -6.55 12.72
C ALA A 14 6.64 -5.41 11.85
N GLY A 15 7.71 -4.72 12.27
CA GLY A 15 8.20 -3.49 11.65
C GLY A 15 8.43 -3.59 10.15
N ASP A 16 9.02 -4.70 9.68
CA ASP A 16 9.21 -4.92 8.23
C ASP A 16 7.88 -5.15 7.51
N LYS A 17 6.94 -5.87 8.12
CA LYS A 17 5.60 -6.09 7.55
C LYS A 17 4.79 -4.80 7.45
N ILE A 18 4.90 -3.92 8.43
CA ILE A 18 4.23 -2.61 8.42
C ILE A 18 4.86 -1.72 7.33
N LYS A 19 6.19 -1.69 7.24
CA LYS A 19 6.90 -0.96 6.18
C LYS A 19 6.53 -1.50 4.79
N GLU A 20 6.49 -2.82 4.62
CA GLU A 20 6.03 -3.48 3.40
C GLU A 20 4.60 -3.07 3.05
N ALA A 21 3.67 -3.15 4.01
CA ALA A 21 2.28 -2.77 3.78
C ALA A 21 2.11 -1.29 3.40
N LEU A 22 2.88 -0.38 4.03
CA LEU A 22 2.88 1.04 3.70
C LEU A 22 3.44 1.28 2.30
N ARG A 23 4.57 0.65 1.96
CA ARG A 23 5.17 0.71 0.62
C ARG A 23 4.18 0.21 -0.43
N ASP A 24 3.54 -0.92 -0.17
CA ASP A 24 2.61 -1.57 -1.08
C ASP A 24 1.36 -0.69 -1.31
N ALA A 25 0.87 -0.04 -0.26
CA ALA A 25 -0.22 0.94 -0.36
C ALA A 25 0.19 2.17 -1.17
N GLN A 26 1.42 2.67 -0.98
CA GLN A 26 1.95 3.79 -1.75
C GLN A 26 2.12 3.44 -3.23
N ILE A 27 2.66 2.26 -3.54
CA ILE A 27 2.77 1.75 -4.92
C ILE A 27 1.39 1.71 -5.59
N TYR A 28 0.36 1.25 -4.88
CA TYR A 28 -1.00 1.21 -5.42
C TYR A 28 -1.58 2.60 -5.68
N GLN A 29 -1.29 3.57 -4.81
CA GLN A 29 -1.72 4.96 -4.98
C GLN A 29 -1.02 5.65 -6.15
N GLU A 30 0.26 5.35 -6.37
CA GLU A 30 1.04 5.94 -7.46
C GLU A 30 0.79 5.26 -8.81
N PHE A 31 0.19 4.07 -8.84
CA PHE A 31 -0.07 3.34 -10.07
C PHE A 31 -1.16 4.01 -10.93
N ASN A 32 -0.82 4.34 -12.17
CA ASN A 32 -1.71 5.04 -13.12
C ASN A 32 -2.17 4.17 -14.29
N GLY A 33 -1.89 2.86 -14.27
CA GLY A 33 -2.23 1.93 -15.34
C GLY A 33 -1.08 1.63 -16.31
N LYS A 34 -0.09 2.54 -16.46
CA LYS A 34 0.98 2.42 -17.46
C LYS A 34 2.40 2.65 -16.91
N ASN A 35 2.53 3.19 -15.69
CA ASN A 35 3.81 3.52 -15.06
C ASN A 35 4.50 2.35 -14.31
N VAL A 36 4.21 1.10 -14.67
CA VAL A 36 4.88 -0.07 -14.05
C VAL A 36 6.41 0.02 -14.15
N PRO A 37 7.01 0.40 -15.30
CA PRO A 37 8.47 0.55 -15.41
C PRO A 37 9.05 1.59 -14.45
N ASP A 38 8.32 2.67 -14.18
CA ASP A 38 8.74 3.73 -13.25
C ASP A 38 8.68 3.25 -11.80
N LEU A 39 7.62 2.52 -11.43
CA LEU A 39 7.46 1.92 -10.10
C LEU A 39 8.55 0.89 -9.82
N ILE A 40 8.90 0.06 -10.80
CA ILE A 40 10.01 -0.91 -10.71
C ILE A 40 11.31 -0.18 -10.35
N LYS A 41 11.65 0.89 -11.08
CA LYS A 41 12.88 1.67 -10.84
C LYS A 41 12.85 2.39 -9.49
N LYS A 42 11.71 3.00 -9.15
CA LYS A 42 11.53 3.78 -7.91
C LYS A 42 11.63 2.91 -6.66
N TYR A 43 10.98 1.76 -6.65
CA TYR A 43 10.93 0.87 -5.48
C TYR A 43 11.95 -0.28 -5.52
N ARG A 44 12.68 -0.43 -6.63
CA ARG A 44 13.65 -1.52 -6.86
C ARG A 44 13.02 -2.91 -6.67
N LEU A 45 11.81 -3.08 -7.20
CA LEU A 45 11.06 -4.34 -7.15
C LEU A 45 10.92 -4.95 -8.53
N SER A 46 10.80 -6.27 -8.60
CA SER A 46 10.50 -6.95 -9.87
C SER A 46 9.11 -6.58 -10.39
N GLU A 47 8.92 -6.68 -11.70
CA GLU A 47 7.62 -6.50 -12.34
C GLU A 47 6.54 -7.41 -11.74
N SER A 48 6.88 -8.69 -11.52
CA SER A 48 5.99 -9.66 -10.86
C SER A 48 5.57 -9.23 -9.45
N THR A 49 6.49 -8.64 -8.69
CA THR A 49 6.19 -8.12 -7.34
C THR A 49 5.24 -6.93 -7.42
N ILE A 50 5.48 -5.98 -8.34
CA ILE A 50 4.57 -4.85 -8.56
C ILE A 50 3.16 -5.35 -8.90
N TYR A 51 3.02 -6.28 -9.85
CA TYR A 51 1.71 -6.82 -10.20
C TYR A 51 1.03 -7.57 -9.04
N ALA A 52 1.79 -8.31 -8.23
CA ALA A 52 1.26 -8.98 -7.04
C ALA A 52 0.73 -7.95 -6.02
N ILE A 53 1.48 -6.87 -5.77
CA ILE A 53 1.06 -5.75 -4.92
C ILE A 53 -0.25 -5.15 -5.43
N LEU A 54 -0.33 -4.81 -6.72
CA LEU A 54 -1.54 -4.24 -7.33
C LEU A 54 -2.75 -5.18 -7.20
N ARG A 55 -2.55 -6.49 -7.38
CA ARG A 55 -3.61 -7.49 -7.22
C ARG A 55 -4.09 -7.59 -5.77
N ASN A 56 -3.17 -7.59 -4.82
CA ASN A 56 -3.48 -7.66 -3.39
C ASN A 56 -4.23 -6.41 -2.93
N GLN A 57 -3.77 -5.23 -3.34
CA GLN A 57 -4.40 -3.95 -2.99
C GLN A 57 -5.79 -3.79 -3.62
N ARG A 58 -6.00 -4.24 -4.87
CA ARG A 58 -7.35 -4.33 -5.46
C ARG A 58 -8.29 -5.22 -4.65
N THR A 59 -7.79 -6.36 -4.16
CA THR A 59 -8.57 -7.29 -3.35
C THR A 59 -8.91 -6.67 -1.99
N LEU A 60 -7.96 -6.01 -1.35
CA LEU A 60 -8.16 -5.30 -0.08
C LEU A 60 -9.16 -4.16 -0.24
N GLN A 61 -9.05 -3.38 -1.32
CA GLN A 61 -9.97 -2.30 -1.64
C GLN A 61 -11.39 -2.84 -1.83
N ARG A 62 -11.56 -3.93 -2.59
CA ARG A 62 -12.88 -4.57 -2.78
C ARG A 62 -13.48 -5.04 -1.45
N LYS A 63 -12.69 -5.71 -0.60
CA LYS A 63 -13.15 -6.16 0.73
C LYS A 63 -13.57 -4.98 1.61
N ARG A 64 -12.81 -3.89 1.60
CA ARG A 64 -13.13 -2.68 2.38
C ARG A 64 -14.47 -2.07 1.96
N HIS A 65 -14.76 -1.98 0.66
CA HIS A 65 -16.04 -1.48 0.19
C HIS A 65 -17.18 -2.48 0.36
N GLN A 66 -16.91 -3.79 0.27
CA GLN A 66 -17.95 -4.82 0.45
C GLN A 66 -18.47 -4.86 1.90
N MET A 67 -17.62 -4.63 2.90
CA MET A 67 -18.07 -4.57 4.31
C MET A 67 -19.03 -3.40 4.60
N ASP A 68 -18.97 -2.33 3.81
CA ASP A 68 -19.89 -1.19 3.94
C ASP A 68 -21.32 -1.56 3.51
N PHE A 69 -21.46 -2.47 2.54
CA PHE A 69 -22.76 -2.86 1.99
C PHE A 69 -23.54 -3.87 2.85
N ASN A 70 -22.92 -4.48 3.86
CA ASN A 70 -23.57 -5.52 4.69
C ASN A 70 -24.10 -4.98 6.04
N PHE A 71 -24.27 -3.66 6.16
CA PHE A 71 -25.00 -3.03 7.27
C PHE A 71 -26.25 -2.31 6.73
N SER A 72 -27.25 -3.09 6.35
CA SER A 72 -28.66 -2.67 6.22
C SER A 72 -29.57 -3.87 6.45
#